data_AF-A0A3Q0J5W9-F1
#
_entry.id   AF-A0A3Q0J5W9-F1
#
_cell.length_a   1.000
_cell.length_b   1.000
_cell.length_c   1.000
_cell.angle_alpha   90.00
_cell.angle_beta   90.00
_cell.angle_gamma   90.00
#
_symmetry.space_group_name_H-M   'P 1'
#
loop_
_entity.id
_entity.type
_entity.pdbx_description
1 polymer ?
#
loop_
_entity_poly.entity_id
_entity_poly.type
_entity_poly.pdbx_seq_one_letter_code
_entity_poly.pdbx_strand_id
1 'polypeptide(L)'
;MKAEGFQFPVLKESDAMFSADTAPEWMDGDTCHRCRTTFSLVQRKHHCRACGQVFCQLCSSKSTSLPKFGIEKEVRVCEDCHEKFTKSPTPGAAGSKSEEMLPAEYLNSSLALQPQVPPPKATGGKTEEELKEEEELQLALALSQSEAESNKPVSRIEYIRPCLSCWDRTEKVSYIIYLEILWGTL
;
A
#
# COMPACT_ATOMS: atom_id res chain seq x y z
N MET A 1 18.54 -8.71 26.32
CA MET A 1 19.74 -8.43 25.48
C MET A 1 20.05 -6.94 25.35
N LYS A 2 19.28 -6.11 24.62
CA LYS A 2 19.63 -4.67 24.49
C LYS A 2 19.49 -3.89 25.81
N ALA A 3 18.47 -4.21 26.62
CA ALA A 3 18.25 -3.62 27.95
C ALA A 3 19.25 -4.11 29.02
N GLU A 4 20.01 -5.18 28.73
CA GLU A 4 21.00 -5.77 29.66
C GLU A 4 22.42 -5.26 29.34
N GLY A 5 22.55 -4.17 28.58
CA GLY A 5 23.85 -3.57 28.23
C GLY A 5 24.60 -4.30 27.13
N PHE A 6 23.98 -5.27 26.43
CA PHE A 6 24.63 -5.93 25.31
C PHE A 6 24.79 -4.96 24.14
N GLN A 7 26.03 -4.64 23.79
CA GLN A 7 26.35 -3.73 22.70
C GLN A 7 26.24 -4.46 21.37
N PHE A 8 25.15 -4.22 20.64
CA PHE A 8 24.95 -4.77 19.31
C PHE A 8 25.93 -4.12 18.32
N PRO A 9 26.55 -4.91 17.43
CA PRO A 9 27.40 -4.37 16.38
C PRO A 9 26.59 -3.43 15.49
N VAL A 10 27.28 -2.46 14.87
CA VAL A 10 26.67 -1.58 13.87
C VAL A 10 26.15 -2.45 12.73
N LEU A 11 24.83 -2.54 12.62
CA LEU A 11 24.15 -3.32 11.60
C LEU A 11 24.30 -2.57 10.27
N LYS A 12 24.94 -3.21 9.28
CA LYS A 12 24.98 -2.66 7.93
C LYS A 12 23.62 -2.84 7.27
N GLU A 13 23.18 -1.86 6.49
CA GLU A 13 21.88 -1.91 5.80
C GLU A 13 21.74 -3.16 4.93
N SER A 14 22.85 -3.61 4.31
CA SER A 14 22.90 -4.84 3.52
C SER A 14 22.52 -6.10 4.31
N ASP A 15 22.88 -6.17 5.59
CA ASP A 15 22.62 -7.34 6.43
C ASP A 15 21.18 -7.34 6.98
N ALA A 16 20.49 -6.19 6.90
CA ALA A 16 19.08 -6.04 7.23
C ALA A 16 18.14 -6.22 6.02
N MET A 17 18.67 -6.43 4.81
CA MET A 17 17.84 -6.70 3.63
C MET A 17 17.26 -8.11 3.71
N PHE A 18 16.00 -8.25 4.13
CA PHE A 18 15.27 -9.50 4.00
C PHE A 18 15.08 -9.83 2.52
N SER A 19 15.51 -11.02 2.09
CA SER A 19 15.21 -11.52 0.76
C SER A 19 13.71 -11.73 0.66
N ALA A 20 13.05 -10.96 -0.21
CA ALA A 20 11.66 -11.23 -0.56
C ALA A 20 11.61 -12.51 -1.38
N ASP A 21 10.78 -13.47 -0.97
CA ASP A 21 10.51 -14.65 -1.77
C ASP A 21 9.82 -14.22 -3.06
N THR A 22 10.12 -14.89 -4.17
CA THR A 22 9.42 -14.63 -5.43
C THR A 22 7.99 -15.19 -5.33
N ALA A 23 7.00 -14.37 -5.70
CA ALA A 23 5.60 -14.80 -5.71
C ALA A 23 5.39 -15.99 -6.66
N PRO A 24 4.55 -16.97 -6.28
CA PRO A 24 4.32 -18.15 -7.10
C PRO A 24 3.62 -17.80 -8.42
N GLU A 25 3.87 -18.61 -9.44
CA GLU A 25 3.17 -18.53 -10.73
C GLU A 25 1.67 -18.76 -10.56
N TRP A 26 0.86 -18.01 -11.31
CA TRP A 26 -0.59 -18.17 -11.31
C TRP A 26 -0.99 -19.39 -12.14
N MET A 27 -1.75 -20.28 -11.51
CA MET A 27 -2.30 -21.47 -12.15
C MET A 27 -3.73 -21.20 -12.60
N ASP A 28 -4.05 -21.61 -13.83
CA ASP A 28 -5.42 -21.59 -14.34
C ASP A 28 -6.11 -22.94 -14.12
N GLY A 29 -7.44 -22.92 -14.06
CA GLY A 29 -8.27 -24.12 -13.93
C GLY A 29 -9.75 -23.81 -14.07
N ASP A 30 -10.54 -24.81 -14.47
CA ASP A 30 -11.98 -24.66 -14.73
C ASP A 30 -12.86 -24.81 -13.47
N THR A 31 -12.24 -25.16 -12.34
CA THR A 31 -12.94 -25.35 -11.06
C THR A 31 -12.21 -24.66 -9.91
N CYS A 32 -12.95 -24.21 -8.91
CA CYS A 32 -12.39 -23.63 -7.70
C CYS A 32 -11.51 -24.65 -6.96
N HIS A 33 -10.29 -24.27 -6.57
CA HIS A 33 -9.35 -25.16 -5.90
C HIS A 33 -9.87 -25.69 -4.54
N ARG A 34 -10.77 -24.96 -3.87
CA ARG A 34 -11.33 -25.35 -2.56
C ARG A 34 -12.68 -26.05 -2.67
N CYS A 35 -13.69 -25.36 -3.19
CA CYS A 35 -15.06 -25.89 -3.23
C CYS A 35 -15.40 -26.67 -4.51
N ARG A 36 -14.46 -26.78 -5.47
CA ARG A 36 -14.62 -27.48 -6.76
C ARG A 36 -15.78 -27.01 -7.64
N THR A 37 -16.39 -25.87 -7.32
CA THR A 37 -17.40 -25.23 -8.18
C THR A 37 -16.80 -24.88 -9.54
N THR A 38 -17.50 -25.22 -10.61
CA THR A 38 -17.10 -24.90 -11.99
C THR A 38 -17.25 -23.41 -12.26
N PHE A 39 -16.24 -22.82 -12.89
CA PHE A 39 -16.33 -21.44 -13.33
C PHE A 39 -17.26 -21.31 -14.55
N SER A 40 -17.92 -20.17 -14.65
CA SER A 40 -18.87 -19.87 -15.72
C SER A 40 -18.85 -18.37 -16.00
N LEU A 41 -19.65 -17.90 -16.97
CA LEU A 41 -19.77 -16.46 -17.24
C LEU A 41 -20.23 -15.65 -16.02
N VAL A 42 -20.97 -16.29 -15.10
CA VAL A 42 -21.43 -15.69 -13.84
C VAL A 42 -20.40 -15.87 -12.72
N GLN A 43 -19.76 -17.05 -12.64
CA GLN A 43 -18.73 -17.36 -11.64
C GLN A 43 -17.34 -17.10 -12.20
N ARG A 44 -16.83 -15.87 -12.00
CA ARG A 44 -15.50 -15.45 -12.46
C ARG A 44 -14.37 -16.10 -11.66
N LYS A 45 -13.22 -16.25 -12.31
CA LYS A 45 -11.97 -16.80 -11.75
C LYS A 45 -11.25 -15.75 -10.90
N HIS A 46 -10.75 -16.14 -9.73
CA HIS A 46 -9.95 -15.29 -8.84
C HIS A 46 -8.67 -16.00 -8.38
N HIS A 47 -7.52 -15.36 -8.52
CA HIS A 47 -6.23 -15.92 -8.07
C HIS A 47 -5.85 -15.45 -6.66
N CYS A 48 -5.35 -16.37 -5.85
CA CYS A 48 -4.71 -16.07 -4.57
C CYS A 48 -3.27 -15.60 -4.80
N ARG A 49 -2.89 -14.42 -4.29
CA ARG A 49 -1.52 -13.89 -4.49
C ARG A 49 -0.45 -14.67 -3.73
N ALA A 50 -0.84 -15.40 -2.68
CA ALA A 50 0.09 -16.16 -1.86
C ALA A 50 0.42 -17.57 -2.39
N CYS A 51 -0.51 -18.21 -3.11
CA CYS A 51 -0.31 -19.59 -3.60
C CYS A 51 -0.51 -19.76 -5.11
N GLY A 52 -0.98 -18.74 -5.83
CA GLY A 52 -1.17 -18.77 -7.28
C GLY A 52 -2.40 -19.56 -7.77
N GLN A 53 -3.10 -20.29 -6.90
CA GLN A 53 -4.26 -21.11 -7.27
C GLN A 53 -5.51 -20.28 -7.59
N VAL A 54 -6.44 -20.89 -8.35
CA VAL A 54 -7.72 -20.29 -8.77
C VAL A 54 -8.89 -20.64 -7.82
N PHE A 55 -9.69 -19.63 -7.48
CA PHE A 55 -10.79 -19.72 -6.52
C PHE A 55 -12.01 -18.94 -7.00
N CYS A 56 -13.18 -19.26 -6.43
CA CYS A 56 -14.39 -18.44 -6.56
C CYS A 56 -14.34 -17.24 -5.60
N GLN A 57 -15.28 -16.30 -5.78
CA GLN A 57 -15.37 -15.09 -4.96
C GLN A 57 -15.54 -15.41 -3.45
N LEU A 58 -16.28 -16.47 -3.11
CA LEU A 58 -16.53 -16.86 -1.73
C LEU A 58 -15.26 -17.39 -1.04
N CYS A 59 -14.55 -18.31 -1.69
CA CYS A 59 -13.33 -18.95 -1.16
C CYS A 59 -12.09 -18.02 -1.13
N SER A 60 -12.18 -16.85 -1.77
CA SER A 60 -11.10 -15.85 -1.83
C SER A 60 -11.57 -14.48 -1.34
N SER A 61 -12.49 -14.45 -0.39
CA SER A 61 -13.12 -13.22 0.12
C SER A 61 -12.23 -12.39 1.06
N LYS A 62 -11.06 -12.90 1.44
CA LYS A 62 -10.15 -12.27 2.41
C LYS A 62 -8.98 -11.57 1.72
N SER A 63 -8.45 -10.55 2.39
CA SER A 63 -7.26 -9.82 1.97
C SER A 63 -6.27 -9.76 3.13
N THR A 64 -4.97 -9.80 2.84
CA THR A 64 -3.90 -9.69 3.85
C THR A 64 -2.65 -9.10 3.21
N SER A 65 -1.79 -8.47 4.01
CA SER A 65 -0.47 -8.03 3.55
C SER A 65 0.48 -9.23 3.47
N LEU A 66 1.40 -9.20 2.51
CA LEU A 66 2.32 -10.29 2.25
C LEU A 66 3.77 -9.78 2.29
N PRO A 67 4.30 -9.48 3.50
CA PRO A 67 5.65 -8.93 3.65
C PRO A 67 6.73 -9.88 3.14
N LYS A 68 6.49 -11.21 3.22
CA LYS A 68 7.42 -12.22 2.68
C LYS A 68 7.65 -12.11 1.18
N PHE A 69 6.63 -11.67 0.44
CA PHE A 69 6.70 -11.47 -1.00
C PHE A 69 7.03 -10.01 -1.37
N GLY A 70 7.40 -9.18 -0.39
CA GLY A 70 7.64 -7.74 -0.60
C GLY A 70 6.37 -6.93 -0.91
N ILE A 71 5.18 -7.48 -0.62
CA ILE A 71 3.91 -6.81 -0.90
C ILE A 71 3.37 -6.24 0.42
N GLU A 72 3.60 -4.95 0.64
CA GLU A 72 3.11 -4.23 1.82
C GLU A 72 1.59 -3.98 1.76
N LYS A 73 1.03 -3.87 0.55
CA LYS A 73 -0.40 -3.63 0.34
C LYS A 73 -1.22 -4.89 0.60
N GLU A 74 -2.44 -4.70 1.11
CA GLU A 74 -3.38 -5.82 1.27
C GLU A 74 -3.80 -6.37 -0.09
N VAL A 75 -3.62 -7.68 -0.27
CA VAL A 75 -3.96 -8.38 -1.51
C VAL A 75 -4.86 -9.58 -1.22
N ARG A 76 -5.66 -9.94 -2.22
CA ARG A 76 -6.61 -11.05 -2.11
C ARG A 76 -5.91 -12.39 -1.92
N VAL A 77 -6.36 -13.14 -0.92
CA VAL A 77 -5.86 -14.47 -0.59
C VAL A 77 -7.02 -15.43 -0.36
N CYS A 78 -6.77 -16.73 -0.55
CA CYS A 78 -7.71 -17.76 -0.10
C CYS A 78 -7.75 -17.82 1.43
N GLU A 79 -8.82 -18.37 1.99
CA GLU A 79 -9.00 -18.53 3.44
C GLU A 79 -7.81 -19.25 4.09
N ASP A 80 -7.32 -20.33 3.48
CA ASP A 80 -6.21 -21.12 4.02
C ASP A 80 -4.90 -20.32 4.06
N CYS A 81 -4.66 -19.45 3.07
CA CYS A 81 -3.50 -18.57 3.08
C CYS A 81 -3.68 -17.45 4.09
N HIS A 82 -4.86 -16.85 4.17
CA HIS A 82 -5.17 -15.81 5.14
C HIS A 82 -4.84 -16.27 6.56
N GLU A 83 -5.25 -17.48 6.96
CA GLU A 83 -4.91 -18.02 8.28
C GLU A 83 -3.41 -18.21 8.52
N LYS A 84 -2.64 -18.58 7.48
CA LYS A 84 -1.18 -18.75 7.60
C LYS A 84 -0.47 -17.42 7.83
N PHE A 85 -0.93 -16.35 7.18
CA PHE A 85 -0.34 -15.02 7.30
C PHE A 85 -0.83 -14.24 8.53
N THR A 86 -2.05 -14.49 9.03
CA THR A 86 -2.51 -13.87 10.29
C THR A 86 -1.97 -14.55 11.54
N LYS A 87 -1.60 -15.84 11.46
CA LYS A 87 -1.03 -16.59 12.59
C LYS A 87 0.49 -16.40 12.74
N SER A 88 1.19 -15.82 11.76
CA SER A 88 2.56 -15.36 11.98
C SER A 88 2.51 -14.09 12.83
N PRO A 89 3.08 -14.08 14.05
CA PRO A 89 3.09 -12.89 14.89
C PRO A 89 4.10 -11.92 14.30
N THR A 90 3.70 -11.17 13.29
CA THR A 90 4.30 -9.88 13.00
C THR A 90 3.80 -8.91 14.07
N PRO A 91 4.67 -8.36 14.93
CA PRO A 91 4.28 -7.32 15.87
C PRO A 91 4.07 -6.03 15.09
N GLY A 92 2.91 -5.89 14.46
CA GLY A 92 2.58 -4.71 13.67
C GLY A 92 1.47 -4.97 12.67
N ALA A 93 0.28 -4.48 13.00
CA ALA A 93 -0.87 -4.26 12.10
C ALA A 93 -1.70 -5.49 11.64
N ALA A 94 -2.78 -5.79 12.38
CA ALA A 94 -4.17 -5.66 11.91
C ALA A 94 -5.17 -6.10 12.99
N GLY A 95 -6.13 -5.22 13.31
CA GLY A 95 -7.02 -5.32 14.48
C GLY A 95 -8.27 -6.20 14.30
N SER A 96 -8.77 -6.72 15.42
CA SER A 96 -10.14 -6.47 15.92
C SER A 96 -10.38 -7.24 17.23
N LYS A 97 -10.30 -6.52 18.36
CA LYS A 97 -11.28 -6.49 19.49
C LYS A 97 -10.75 -5.57 20.61
N SER A 98 -11.72 -4.90 21.25
CA SER A 98 -11.70 -4.10 22.50
C SER A 98 -10.99 -2.75 22.55
N GLU A 99 -11.81 -1.73 22.82
CA GLU A 99 -11.57 -0.36 23.30
C GLU A 99 -10.84 -0.29 24.67
N GLU A 100 -9.77 -1.04 24.89
CA GLU A 100 -9.02 -0.97 26.15
C GLU A 100 -7.59 -1.44 25.97
N MET A 101 -6.69 -0.58 25.47
CA MET A 101 -5.25 -0.62 25.83
C MET A 101 -4.49 0.60 25.32
N LEU A 102 -4.87 1.79 25.78
CA LEU A 102 -3.89 2.87 25.92
C LEU A 102 -3.86 3.21 27.41
N PRO A 103 -2.75 2.96 28.12
CA PRO A 103 -2.67 3.26 29.55
C PRO A 103 -2.98 4.74 29.78
N ALA A 104 -3.89 5.03 30.71
CA ALA A 104 -4.21 6.39 31.15
C ALA A 104 -2.96 7.17 31.62
N GLU A 105 -1.88 6.45 31.94
CA GLU A 105 -0.57 7.01 32.25
C GLU A 105 0.09 7.76 31.08
N TYR A 106 -0.24 7.46 29.82
CA TYR A 106 0.28 8.20 28.68
C TYR A 106 -0.37 9.58 28.53
N LEU A 107 -1.70 9.64 28.72
CA LEU A 107 -2.46 10.90 28.72
C LEU A 107 -2.15 11.77 29.94
N ASN A 108 -1.78 11.16 31.06
CA ASN A 108 -1.35 11.86 32.28
C ASN A 108 0.17 12.06 32.37
N SER A 109 0.93 11.73 31.32
CA SER A 109 2.38 11.93 31.34
C SER A 109 2.70 13.43 31.40
N SER A 110 3.62 13.82 32.27
CA SER A 110 4.02 15.23 32.45
C SER A 110 4.60 15.88 31.19
N LEU A 111 4.91 15.10 30.15
CA LEU A 111 5.26 15.59 28.81
C LEU A 111 4.03 16.06 28.00
N ALA A 112 2.89 15.38 28.13
CA ALA A 112 1.66 15.71 27.39
C ALA A 112 0.95 16.96 27.95
N LEU A 113 1.15 17.23 29.25
CA LEU A 113 0.66 18.44 29.93
C LEU A 113 1.66 19.60 29.87
N GLN A 114 2.81 19.46 29.20
CA GLN A 114 3.63 20.63 28.89
C GLN A 114 2.86 21.48 27.89
N PRO A 115 2.48 22.72 28.23
CA PRO A 115 1.89 23.61 27.26
C PRO A 115 2.94 23.84 26.17
N GLN A 116 2.70 23.31 24.96
CA GLN A 116 3.37 23.75 23.74
C GLN A 116 2.82 25.14 23.38
N VAL A 117 2.95 26.09 24.31
CA VAL A 117 2.78 27.49 24.00
C VAL A 117 4.16 27.99 23.61
N PRO A 118 4.35 28.50 22.38
CA PRO A 118 5.51 29.33 22.11
C PRO A 118 5.54 30.44 23.18
N PRO A 119 6.74 30.84 23.65
CA PRO A 119 6.87 31.81 24.73
C PRO A 119 6.03 33.06 24.41
N PRO A 120 5.30 33.63 25.39
CA PRO A 120 4.54 34.84 25.14
C PRO A 120 5.51 35.92 24.68
N LYS A 121 5.25 36.51 23.52
CA LYS A 121 5.94 37.68 23.00
C LYS A 121 5.85 38.81 24.02
N ALA A 122 6.87 38.94 24.84
CA ALA A 122 7.12 40.16 25.60
C ALA A 122 7.56 41.22 24.60
N THR A 123 6.64 42.14 24.30
CA THR A 123 6.90 43.54 23.92
C THR A 123 8.22 43.81 23.18
N GLY A 124 8.16 43.81 21.86
CA GLY A 124 9.27 44.24 21.01
C GLY A 124 8.98 43.78 19.59
N GLY A 125 9.10 44.68 18.61
CA GLY A 125 8.82 44.36 17.22
C GLY A 125 9.52 43.06 16.81
N LYS A 126 8.84 42.25 16.00
CA LYS A 126 9.52 41.16 15.28
C LYS A 126 10.78 41.77 14.68
N THR A 127 11.93 41.21 15.02
CA THR A 127 13.18 41.65 14.42
C THR A 127 13.04 41.48 12.91
N GLU A 128 13.61 42.41 12.14
CA GLU A 128 13.62 42.36 10.66
C GLU A 128 14.11 40.99 10.16
N GLU A 129 15.04 40.38 10.91
CA GLU A 129 15.62 39.07 10.64
C GLU A 129 14.61 37.92 10.79
N GLU A 130 13.79 37.88 11.86
CA GLU A 130 12.73 36.86 12.00
C GLU A 130 11.66 36.97 10.91
N LEU A 131 11.30 38.20 10.51
CA LEU A 131 10.36 38.44 9.42
C LEU A 131 10.92 37.95 8.09
N LYS A 132 12.21 38.21 7.86
CA LYS A 132 12.91 37.76 6.66
C LYS A 132 13.04 36.25 6.60
N GLU A 133 13.36 35.60 7.72
CA GLU A 133 13.41 34.13 7.80
C GLU A 133 12.04 33.50 7.55
N GLU A 134 10.96 34.10 8.08
CA GLU A 134 9.58 33.65 7.80
C GLU A 134 9.20 33.81 6.31
N GLU A 135 9.58 34.93 5.67
CA GLU A 135 9.34 35.16 4.23
C GLU A 135 10.16 34.21 3.34
N GLU A 136 11.43 33.97 3.68
CA GLU A 136 12.30 33.02 2.97
C GLU A 136 11.77 31.58 3.10
N LEU A 137 11.29 31.19 4.28
CA LEU A 137 10.68 29.87 4.48
C LEU A 137 9.38 29.71 3.69
N GLN A 138 8.53 30.74 3.66
CA GLN A 138 7.30 30.73 2.87
C GLN A 138 7.59 30.63 1.36
N LEU A 139 8.61 31.33 0.88
CA LEU A 139 9.05 31.25 -0.51
C LEU A 139 9.56 29.85 -0.87
N ALA A 140 10.33 29.21 0.00
CA ALA A 140 10.85 27.85 -0.22
C ALA A 140 9.71 26.80 -0.31
N LEU A 141 8.68 26.93 0.53
CA LEU A 141 7.50 26.06 0.49
C LEU A 141 6.70 26.25 -0.81
N ALA A 142 6.54 27.49 -1.28
CA ALA A 142 5.85 27.79 -2.53
C ALA A 142 6.62 27.27 -3.75
N LEU A 143 7.95 27.44 -3.78
CA LEU A 143 8.81 26.87 -4.83
C LEU A 143 8.73 25.34 -4.83
N SER A 144 8.78 24.71 -3.67
CA SER A 144 8.63 23.25 -3.55
C SER A 144 7.25 22.75 -4.01
N GLN A 145 6.17 23.48 -3.70
CA GLN A 145 4.82 23.13 -4.16
C GLN A 145 4.69 23.28 -5.68
N SER A 146 5.23 24.35 -6.26
CA SER A 146 5.22 24.57 -7.71
C SER A 146 6.15 23.62 -8.48
N GLU A 147 7.29 23.22 -7.90
CA GLU A 147 8.12 22.13 -8.41
C GLU A 147 7.41 20.78 -8.32
N ALA A 148 6.68 20.50 -7.24
CA ALA A 148 5.87 19.27 -7.11
C ALA A 148 4.68 19.25 -8.09
N GLU A 149 4.11 20.40 -8.43
CA GLU A 149 3.02 20.51 -9.39
C GLU A 149 3.50 20.45 -10.86
N SER A 150 4.68 21.01 -11.16
CA SER A 150 5.31 20.95 -12.48
C SER A 150 6.06 19.64 -12.73
N ASN A 151 6.53 18.99 -11.67
CA ASN A 151 7.03 17.61 -11.65
C ASN A 151 5.93 16.63 -11.20
N LYS A 152 4.68 16.86 -11.64
CA LYS A 152 3.84 15.69 -11.91
C LYS A 152 4.64 14.86 -12.91
N PRO A 153 5.04 13.63 -12.58
CA PRO A 153 5.61 12.77 -13.61
C PRO A 153 4.55 12.68 -14.70
N VAL A 154 4.78 13.32 -15.85
CA VAL A 154 4.19 12.86 -17.11
C VAL A 154 4.56 11.41 -17.10
N SER A 155 3.56 10.56 -16.85
CA SER A 155 3.67 9.14 -16.60
C SER A 155 4.73 8.55 -17.52
N ARG A 156 5.98 8.51 -17.04
CA ARG A 156 7.05 7.77 -17.67
C ARG A 156 6.77 6.37 -17.19
N ILE A 157 5.81 5.77 -17.87
CA ILE A 157 5.64 4.33 -17.98
C ILE A 157 6.99 3.88 -18.54
N GLU A 158 7.97 3.67 -17.65
CA GLU A 158 9.01 2.71 -17.94
C GLU A 158 8.26 1.39 -18.12
N TYR A 159 8.15 1.03 -19.39
CA TYR A 159 7.70 -0.28 -19.84
C TYR A 159 8.58 -1.32 -19.14
N ILE A 160 8.17 -1.78 -17.96
CA ILE A 160 8.25 -3.20 -17.64
C ILE A 160 7.56 -3.85 -18.83
N ARG A 161 8.34 -4.40 -19.76
CA ARG A 161 7.84 -5.08 -20.96
C ARG A 161 6.74 -6.05 -20.50
N PRO A 162 5.47 -5.78 -20.83
CA PRO A 162 4.41 -6.74 -20.55
C PRO A 162 4.72 -7.95 -21.42
N CYS A 163 4.82 -9.13 -20.80
CA CYS A 163 4.75 -10.37 -21.56
C CYS A 163 3.45 -10.32 -22.36
N LEU A 164 3.53 -10.33 -23.70
CA LEU A 164 2.39 -10.16 -24.61
C LEU A 164 1.32 -11.26 -24.48
N SER A 165 1.51 -12.23 -23.58
CA SER A 165 0.53 -13.27 -23.27
C SER A 165 -0.49 -12.89 -22.20
N CYS A 166 -0.36 -11.75 -21.51
CA CYS A 166 -1.17 -11.45 -20.31
C CYS A 166 -2.08 -10.21 -20.37
N TRP A 167 -2.28 -9.59 -21.54
CA TRP A 167 -3.26 -8.49 -21.67
C TRP A 167 -4.59 -9.02 -22.22
N ASP A 168 -5.46 -9.48 -21.31
CA ASP A 168 -6.79 -9.97 -21.66
C ASP A 168 -7.74 -8.80 -21.96
N ARG A 169 -7.90 -8.54 -23.27
CA ARG A 169 -9.11 -8.22 -24.04
C ARG A 169 -10.42 -7.96 -23.26
N THR A 170 -10.63 -6.76 -22.70
CA THR A 170 -12.01 -6.28 -22.38
C THR A 170 -12.27 -4.77 -22.54
N GLU A 171 -11.75 -4.08 -23.55
CA GLU A 171 -12.23 -2.71 -23.90
C GLU A 171 -12.33 -2.40 -25.41
N LYS A 172 -12.42 -3.40 -26.29
CA LYS A 172 -12.63 -3.18 -27.73
C LYS A 172 -13.99 -3.68 -28.24
N VAL A 173 -15.08 -3.33 -27.54
CA VAL A 173 -16.44 -3.55 -28.08
C VAL A 173 -17.25 -2.25 -28.22
N SER A 174 -16.71 -1.09 -27.84
CA SER A 174 -17.44 0.19 -28.01
C SER A 174 -17.09 0.99 -29.27
N TYR A 175 -16.05 0.61 -30.03
CA TYR A 175 -15.61 1.41 -31.19
C TYR A 175 -15.97 0.80 -32.56
N ILE A 176 -16.46 -0.45 -32.62
CA ILE A 176 -16.79 -1.12 -33.90
C ILE A 176 -18.28 -0.99 -34.26
N ILE A 177 -19.16 -0.62 -33.32
CA ILE A 177 -20.59 -0.39 -33.64
C ILE A 177 -20.83 1.01 -34.22
N TYR A 178 -19.94 1.98 -34.00
CA TYR A 178 -20.12 3.37 -34.46
C TYR A 178 -19.70 3.62 -35.93
N LEU A 179 -19.04 2.68 -36.61
CA LEU A 179 -18.59 2.87 -38.01
C LEU A 179 -19.45 2.13 -39.05
N GLU A 180 -20.40 1.29 -38.64
CA GLU A 180 -21.37 0.64 -39.55
C GLU A 180 -22.67 1.45 -39.73
N ILE A 181 -22.91 2.51 -38.93
CA ILE A 181 -24.13 3.34 -39.01
C ILE A 181 -23.94 4.60 -39.88
N LEU A 182 -22.71 5.00 -40.21
CA LEU A 182 -22.46 6.25 -40.97
C LEU A 182 -22.09 6.05 -42.44
N TRP A 183 -21.74 4.85 -42.92
CA TRP A 183 -21.29 4.60 -44.30
C TRP A 183 -21.99 3.39 -44.95
N GLY A 184 -23.32 3.31 -44.81
CA GLY A 184 -24.09 2.16 -45.28
C GLY A 184 -25.51 2.48 -45.78
N THR A 185 -25.68 3.54 -46.57
CA THR A 185 -26.88 3.72 -47.42
C THR A 185 -26.48 4.25 -48.79
N LEU A 186 -26.28 3.33 -49.72
CA LEU A 186 -26.65 3.51 -51.13
C LEU A 186 -27.60 2.37 -51.49
#